data_AF-A0AAC8XSJ9-F1
#
_entry.id   AF-A0AAC8XSJ9-F1
#
_cell.length_a   1.000
_cell.length_b   1.000
_cell.length_c   1.000
_cell.angle_alpha   90.00
_cell.angle_beta   90.00
_cell.angle_gamma   90.00
#
_symmetry.space_group_name_H-M   'P 1'
#
loop_
_entity.id
_entity.type
_entity.pdbx_description
1 polymer ?
#
loop_
_entity_poly.entity_id
_entity_poly.type
_entity_poly.pdbx_seq_one_letter_code
_entity_poly.pdbx_strand_id
1 'polypeptide(L)'
;MNKFCSFSFTVLLCSQLLGCASQNSKDVADDVLSGIDSLALKASKCINSKSQKGLDCIEFADAYKNGGFDNIKAFKDNLPEIYKKDLDAGLNATEKLNIIISAVVFLSRT
;
A
#
# COMPACT_ATOMS: atom_id res chain seq x y z
N MET A 1 -45.59 -24.31 -16.40
CA MET A 1 -45.83 -25.72 -16.04
C MET A 1 -44.55 -26.51 -16.28
N ASN A 2 -44.03 -27.05 -15.18
CA ASN A 2 -42.76 -27.75 -15.02
C ASN A 2 -42.60 -28.95 -15.94
N LYS A 3 -41.37 -29.20 -16.44
CA LYS A 3 -40.79 -30.55 -16.49
C LYS A 3 -39.27 -30.55 -16.26
N PHE A 4 -38.90 -31.07 -15.10
CA PHE A 4 -37.81 -32.01 -14.80
C PHE A 4 -36.36 -31.64 -15.14
N CYS A 5 -35.60 -31.31 -14.08
CA CYS A 5 -34.17 -31.56 -13.98
C CYS A 5 -33.90 -33.07 -14.05
N SER A 6 -33.12 -33.50 -15.05
CA SER A 6 -32.44 -34.80 -15.04
C SER A 6 -30.95 -34.54 -14.93
N PHE A 7 -30.40 -34.97 -13.80
CA PHE A 7 -29.00 -34.85 -13.41
C PHE A 7 -28.20 -35.90 -14.20
N SER A 8 -27.49 -35.48 -15.26
CA SER A 8 -26.50 -36.33 -15.93
C SER A 8 -25.10 -35.81 -15.60
N PHE A 9 -24.41 -36.61 -14.81
CA PHE A 9 -23.00 -36.47 -14.44
C PHE A 9 -22.14 -36.69 -15.68
N THR A 10 -21.69 -35.63 -16.34
CA THR A 10 -20.58 -35.72 -17.30
C THR A 10 -19.77 -34.43 -17.26
N VAL A 11 -18.56 -34.59 -16.77
CA VAL A 11 -17.45 -33.63 -16.74
C VAL A 11 -17.27 -32.97 -18.10
N LEU A 12 -17.43 -31.63 -18.20
CA LEU A 12 -16.61 -30.81 -19.08
C LEU A 12 -16.77 -29.31 -18.76
N LEU A 13 -15.66 -28.70 -18.36
CA LEU A 13 -15.19 -27.33 -18.59
C LEU A 13 -16.08 -26.09 -18.29
N CYS A 14 -15.38 -25.07 -17.78
CA CYS A 14 -15.73 -23.66 -17.79
C CYS A 14 -16.84 -23.19 -16.84
N SER A 15 -16.55 -23.21 -15.54
CA SER A 15 -17.10 -22.20 -14.62
C SER A 15 -16.06 -21.84 -13.56
N GLN A 16 -14.83 -21.56 -14.01
CA GLN A 16 -14.10 -20.48 -13.36
C GLN A 16 -14.94 -19.22 -13.65
N LEU A 17 -15.90 -18.94 -12.77
CA LEU A 17 -16.33 -17.56 -12.58
C LEU A 17 -15.08 -16.85 -12.07
N LEU A 18 -14.31 -16.40 -13.07
CA LEU A 18 -13.49 -15.21 -13.07
C LEU A 18 -14.37 -14.06 -12.58
N GLY A 19 -14.68 -14.06 -11.29
CA GLY A 19 -14.73 -12.84 -10.52
C GLY A 19 -13.29 -12.37 -10.35
N CYS A 20 -12.63 -11.98 -11.45
CA CYS A 20 -11.63 -10.93 -11.35
C CYS A 20 -12.43 -9.72 -10.86
N ALA A 21 -12.55 -9.59 -9.55
CA ALA A 21 -12.88 -8.32 -8.95
C ALA A 21 -11.79 -7.39 -9.46
N SER A 22 -12.11 -6.65 -10.50
CA SER A 22 -11.48 -5.40 -10.85
C SER A 22 -11.65 -4.51 -9.62
N GLN A 23 -10.82 -4.71 -8.59
CA GLN A 23 -10.60 -3.69 -7.59
C GLN A 23 -10.20 -2.48 -8.40
N ASN A 24 -11.10 -1.50 -8.40
CA ASN A 24 -10.99 -0.31 -9.21
C ASN A 24 -9.62 0.28 -8.90
N SER A 25 -8.75 0.44 -9.90
CA SER A 25 -7.37 0.94 -9.69
C SER A 25 -7.34 2.30 -8.98
N LYS A 26 -8.47 3.03 -8.97
CA LYS A 26 -8.69 4.21 -8.14
C LYS A 26 -8.59 3.95 -6.64
N ASP A 27 -9.27 2.93 -6.13
CA ASP A 27 -9.34 2.66 -4.68
C ASP A 27 -7.97 2.22 -4.16
N VAL A 28 -7.29 1.37 -4.94
CA VAL A 28 -5.93 0.89 -4.61
C VAL A 28 -4.92 2.03 -4.61
N ALA A 29 -4.96 2.94 -5.59
CA ALA A 29 -4.04 4.07 -5.65
C ALA A 29 -4.23 5.02 -4.45
N ASP A 30 -5.47 5.31 -4.08
CA ASP A 30 -5.77 6.28 -3.01
C ASP A 30 -5.41 5.68 -1.63
N ASP A 31 -5.64 4.38 -1.42
CA ASP A 31 -5.21 3.66 -0.22
C ASP A 31 -3.68 3.64 -0.07
N VAL A 32 -2.97 3.37 -1.17
CA VAL A 32 -1.51 3.34 -1.19
C VAL A 32 -0.93 4.72 -0.87
N LEU A 33 -1.46 5.79 -1.48
CA LEU A 33 -1.02 7.17 -1.20
C LEU A 33 -1.28 7.55 0.26
N SER A 34 -2.45 7.19 0.82
CA SER A 34 -2.76 7.41 2.24
C SER A 34 -1.77 6.68 3.17
N GLY A 35 -1.39 5.45 2.80
CA GLY A 35 -0.38 4.66 3.50
C GLY A 35 0.99 5.33 3.54
N ILE A 36 1.43 5.90 2.41
CA ILE A 36 2.68 6.68 2.33
C ILE A 36 2.61 7.92 3.20
N ASP A 37 1.50 8.66 3.17
CA ASP A 37 1.30 9.89 3.94
C ASP A 37 1.36 9.64 5.44
N SER A 38 0.65 8.62 5.92
CA SER A 38 0.63 8.24 7.33
C SER A 38 2.03 7.83 7.82
N LEU A 39 2.76 7.05 7.01
CA LEU A 39 4.11 6.61 7.36
C LEU A 39 5.10 7.78 7.36
N ALA A 40 5.00 8.69 6.38
CA ALA A 40 5.84 9.88 6.31
C ALA A 40 5.61 10.84 7.49
N LEU A 41 4.36 11.00 7.94
CA LEU A 41 4.05 11.80 9.13
C LEU A 41 4.75 11.27 10.37
N LYS A 42 4.72 9.94 10.59
CA LYS A 42 5.43 9.29 11.70
C LYS A 42 6.94 9.43 11.55
N ALA A 43 7.47 9.28 10.34
CA ALA A 43 8.89 9.47 10.04
C ALA A 43 9.36 10.90 10.39
N SER A 44 8.60 11.93 9.98
CA SER A 44 8.90 13.32 10.33
C SER A 44 8.92 13.55 11.84
N LYS A 45 7.96 13.00 12.58
CA LYS A 45 7.94 13.10 14.05
C LYS A 45 9.18 12.46 14.67
N CYS A 46 9.57 11.26 14.22
CA CYS A 46 10.78 10.61 14.69
C CYS A 46 12.04 11.48 14.48
N ILE A 47 12.27 11.98 13.26
CA ILE A 47 13.42 12.84 12.96
C ILE A 47 13.40 14.12 13.82
N ASN A 48 12.23 14.74 13.98
CA ASN A 48 12.07 15.98 14.74
C ASN A 48 12.22 15.81 16.25
N SER A 49 11.96 14.60 16.78
CA SER A 49 12.15 14.28 18.20
C SER A 49 13.62 14.32 18.64
N LYS A 50 14.57 14.21 17.69
CA LYS A 50 16.03 14.17 17.90
C LYS A 50 16.50 13.05 18.85
N SER A 51 15.63 12.11 19.21
CA SER A 51 15.95 10.98 20.09
C SER A 51 15.54 9.68 19.41
N GLN A 52 16.52 8.87 19.01
CA GLN A 52 16.27 7.57 18.38
C GLN A 52 15.49 6.60 19.28
N LYS A 53 15.54 6.80 20.61
CA LYS A 53 14.83 6.00 21.61
C LYS A 53 13.52 6.64 22.09
N GLY A 54 13.13 7.76 21.49
CA GLY A 54 11.88 8.46 21.80
C GLY A 54 10.65 7.69 21.29
N LEU A 55 9.50 7.98 21.88
CA LEU A 55 8.23 7.33 21.52
C LEU A 55 7.91 7.49 20.03
N ASP A 56 8.11 8.68 19.46
CA ASP A 56 7.86 8.93 18.03
C ASP A 56 8.67 8.01 17.11
N CYS A 57 9.91 7.69 17.49
CA CYS A 57 10.78 6.80 16.74
C CYS A 57 10.43 5.32 16.90
N ILE A 58 9.96 4.93 18.08
CA ILE A 58 9.41 3.58 18.32
C ILE A 58 8.14 3.40 17.47
N GLU A 59 7.24 4.38 17.48
CA GLU A 59 6.00 4.35 16.68
C GLU A 59 6.26 4.32 15.18
N PHE A 60 7.26 5.08 14.70
CA PHE A 60 7.67 5.02 13.31
C PHE A 60 8.24 3.64 12.96
N ALA A 61 9.15 3.10 13.77
CA ALA A 61 9.77 1.80 13.52
C ALA A 61 8.73 0.67 13.52
N ASP A 62 7.74 0.73 14.41
CA ASP A 62 6.64 -0.22 14.45
C ASP A 62 5.75 -0.11 13.21
N ALA A 63 5.31 1.10 12.85
CA ALA A 63 4.50 1.31 11.65
C ALA A 63 5.22 0.91 10.36
N TYR A 64 6.53 1.16 10.27
CA TYR A 64 7.35 0.74 9.13
C TYR A 64 7.37 -0.78 8.97
N LYS A 65 7.51 -1.54 10.07
CA LYS A 65 7.53 -3.01 10.06
C LYS A 65 6.14 -3.62 9.85
N ASN A 66 5.11 -2.99 10.40
CA ASN A 66 3.73 -3.49 10.40
C ASN A 66 2.93 -2.89 9.24
N GLY A 67 3.36 -3.15 8.00
CA GLY A 67 2.65 -2.78 6.78
C GLY A 67 3.14 -1.50 6.09
N GLY A 68 3.90 -0.65 6.77
CA GLY A 68 4.50 0.53 6.15
C GLY A 68 5.44 0.19 4.99
N PHE A 69 6.26 -0.84 5.14
CA PHE A 69 7.11 -1.34 4.05
C PHE A 69 6.31 -1.89 2.86
N ASP A 70 5.19 -2.56 3.12
CA ASP A 70 4.31 -3.08 2.07
C ASP A 70 3.64 -1.94 1.29
N ASN A 71 3.26 -0.84 1.96
CA ASN A 71 2.75 0.36 1.29
C ASN A 71 3.80 0.99 0.37
N ILE A 72 5.08 1.03 0.77
CA ILE A 72 6.18 1.49 -0.11
C ILE A 72 6.32 0.61 -1.33
N LYS A 73 6.24 -0.72 -1.15
CA LYS A 73 6.30 -1.67 -2.25
C LYS A 73 5.12 -1.49 -3.20
N ALA A 74 3.91 -1.40 -2.66
CA ALA A 74 2.70 -1.17 -3.45
C ALA A 74 2.75 0.17 -4.21
N PHE A 75 3.26 1.24 -3.59
CA PHE A 75 3.47 2.51 -4.28
C PHE A 75 4.43 2.38 -5.45
N LYS A 76 5.57 1.72 -5.26
CA LYS A 76 6.53 1.47 -6.35
C LYS A 76 5.89 0.65 -7.49
N ASP A 77 5.13 -0.38 -7.15
CA ASP A 77 4.52 -1.28 -8.14
C ASP A 77 3.38 -0.59 -8.94
N ASN A 78 2.70 0.39 -8.33
CA ASN A 78 1.62 1.17 -8.94
C ASN A 78 2.06 2.56 -9.46
N LEU A 79 3.34 2.91 -9.33
CA LEU A 79 3.87 4.24 -9.65
C LEU A 79 3.48 4.74 -11.06
N PRO A 80 3.56 3.92 -12.13
CA PRO A 80 3.19 4.37 -13.47
C PRO A 80 1.70 4.74 -13.58
N GLU A 81 0.82 3.98 -12.93
CA GLU A 81 -0.61 4.25 -12.95
C GLU A 81 -0.97 5.49 -12.14
N ILE A 82 -0.34 5.66 -10.97
CA ILE A 82 -0.50 6.85 -10.15
C ILE A 82 -0.07 8.09 -10.94
N TYR A 83 1.10 8.07 -11.57
CA TYR A 83 1.61 9.22 -12.33
C TYR A 83 0.74 9.57 -13.54
N LYS A 84 0.14 8.55 -14.19
CA LYS A 84 -0.77 8.74 -15.30
C LYS A 84 -2.10 9.36 -14.85
N LYS A 85 -2.59 9.01 -13.65
CA LYS A 85 -3.85 9.51 -13.08
C LYS A 85 -3.67 10.91 -12.49
N ASP A 86 -2.64 11.09 -11.68
CA ASP A 86 -2.34 12.30 -10.91
C ASP A 86 -0.83 12.39 -10.66
N LEU A 87 -0.16 13.17 -11.52
CA LEU A 87 1.29 13.35 -11.47
C LEU A 87 1.72 14.03 -10.16
N ASP A 88 0.98 15.04 -9.71
CA ASP A 88 1.35 15.82 -8.52
C ASP A 88 1.24 14.97 -7.24
N ALA A 89 0.19 14.15 -7.14
CA ALA A 89 0.05 13.21 -6.03
C ALA A 89 1.20 12.18 -6.02
N GLY A 90 1.58 11.67 -7.20
CA GLY A 90 2.70 10.75 -7.34
C GLY A 90 4.06 11.36 -6.96
N LEU A 91 4.32 12.60 -7.39
CA LEU A 91 5.53 13.33 -7.04
C LEU A 91 5.59 13.63 -5.54
N ASN A 92 4.49 14.10 -4.94
CA ASN A 92 4.40 14.36 -3.51
C ASN A 92 4.63 13.09 -2.67
N ALA A 93 4.07 11.95 -3.08
CA ALA A 93 4.33 10.67 -2.43
C ALA A 93 5.81 10.25 -2.56
N THR A 94 6.45 10.52 -3.70
CA THR A 94 7.88 10.28 -3.89
C THR A 94 8.74 11.16 -2.97
N GLU A 95 8.38 12.43 -2.77
CA GLU A 95 9.06 13.30 -1.81
C GLU A 95 8.91 12.79 -0.37
N LYS A 96 7.71 12.30 -0.01
CA LYS A 96 7.44 11.69 1.29
C LYS A 96 8.26 10.42 1.53
N LEU A 97 8.57 9.64 0.50
CA LEU A 97 9.51 8.52 0.62
C LEU A 97 10.90 8.97 1.08
N ASN A 98 11.39 10.15 0.66
CA ASN A 98 12.68 10.66 1.11
C ASN A 98 12.69 10.92 2.63
N ILE A 99 11.57 11.38 3.19
CA ILE A 99 11.41 11.57 4.63
C ILE A 99 11.45 10.22 5.35
N ILE A 100 10.72 9.23 4.84
CA ILE A 100 10.69 7.88 5.40
C ILE A 100 12.09 7.26 5.39
N ILE A 101 12.78 7.31 4.26
CA ILE A 101 14.17 6.81 4.12
C ILE A 101 15.09 7.54 5.10
N SER A 102 14.96 8.86 5.23
CA SER A 102 15.76 9.64 6.18
C SER A 102 15.56 9.19 7.62
N ALA A 103 14.32 8.83 8.01
CA ALA A 103 14.03 8.32 9.33
C ALA A 103 14.59 6.91 9.54
N VAL A 104 14.54 6.03 8.53
CA VAL A 104 15.18 4.71 8.57
C VAL A 104 16.69 4.86 8.77
N VAL A 105 17.34 5.74 8.01
CA VAL A 105 18.79 6.00 8.14
C VAL A 105 19.12 6.65 9.48
N PHE A 106 18.25 7.53 9.99
CA PHE A 106 18.42 8.11 11.32
C PHE A 106 18.40 7.02 12.40
N LEU A 107 17.50 6.04 12.30
CA LEU A 107 17.44 4.91 13.22
C LEU A 107 18.59 3.92 13.05
N SER A 108 19.13 3.73 11.85
CA SER A 108 20.22 2.76 11.61
C SER A 108 21.59 3.20 12.16
N ARG A 109 21.67 4.38 12.78
CA ARG A 109 22.90 4.91 13.42
C ARG A 109 23.03 4.53 14.90
N THR A 110 22.06 3.84 15.47
CA THR A 110 22.13 3.24 16.83
C THR A 110 22.94 1.96 16.82
#